data_AF-Q86QJ6-F1
#
_entry.id   AF-Q86QJ6-F1
#
_cell.length_a   1.000
_cell.length_b   1.000
_cell.length_c   1.000
_cell.angle_alpha   90.00
_cell.angle_beta   90.00
_cell.angle_gamma   90.00
#
_symmetry.space_group_name_H-M   'P 1'
#
loop_
_entity.id
_entity.type
_entity.pdbx_description
1 polymer ?
#
loop_
_entity_poly.entity_id
_entity_poly.type
_entity_poly.pdbx_seq_one_letter_code
_entity_poly.pdbx_strand_id
1 'polypeptide(L)'
;FTLTLANIFMWKWENSFIYKELGSNEIYGRYIDDIFFTSNESKENIEILLMKANKLHRDIKLEAKISQSVPFLDLLITNNHGLLETAVY
;
A
#
# COMPACT_ATOMS: atom_id res chain seq x y z
N PHE A 1 19.33 -4.28 14.20
CA PHE A 1 19.98 -4.51 12.89
C PHE A 1 19.02 -5.04 11.84
N THR A 2 18.24 -6.08 12.13
CA THR A 2 17.27 -6.68 11.18
C THR A 2 16.20 -5.70 10.69
N LEU A 3 15.57 -4.93 11.60
CA LEU A 3 14.54 -3.94 11.22
C LEU A 3 15.07 -2.83 10.30
N THR A 4 16.29 -2.35 10.56
CA THR A 4 16.93 -1.32 9.75
C THR A 4 17.19 -1.83 8.33
N LEU A 5 17.69 -3.06 8.20
CA LEU A 5 17.93 -3.68 6.90
C LEU A 5 16.63 -3.92 6.14
N ALA A 6 15.57 -4.39 6.82
CA ALA A 6 14.25 -4.54 6.23
C ALA A 6 13.69 -3.20 5.72
N ASN A 7 13.81 -2.12 6.50
CA ASN A 7 13.38 -0.79 6.07
C ASN A 7 14.15 -0.28 4.85
N ILE A 8 15.46 -0.51 4.78
CA ILE A 8 16.27 -0.12 3.61
C ILE A 8 15.84 -0.92 2.38
N PHE A 9 15.58 -2.22 2.54
CA PHE A 9 15.14 -3.08 1.46
C PHE A 9 13.75 -2.66 0.94
N MET A 10 12.78 -2.47 1.84
CA MET A 10 11.44 -2.00 1.49
C MET A 10 11.48 -0.65 0.81
N TRP A 11 12.31 0.28 1.28
CA TRP A 11 12.47 1.59 0.65
C TRP A 11 12.97 1.50 -0.81
N LYS A 12 13.90 0.59 -1.10
CA LYS A 12 14.36 0.35 -2.48
C LYS A 12 13.24 -0.20 -3.37
N TRP A 13 12.44 -1.11 -2.82
CA TRP A 13 11.28 -1.67 -3.52
C TRP A 13 10.22 -0.59 -3.79
N GLU A 14 9.89 0.24 -2.79
CA GLU A 14 8.95 1.37 -2.90
C GLU A 14 9.39 2.37 -3.98
N ASN A 15 10.66 2.79 -3.98
CA ASN A 15 11.22 3.67 -5.02
C ASN A 15 11.17 3.09 -6.42
N SER A 16 11.24 1.77 -6.54
CA SER A 16 11.22 1.10 -7.84
C SER A 16 9.81 1.08 -8.45
N PHE A 17 8.77 1.17 -7.61
CA PHE A 17 7.39 0.87 -7.96
C PHE A 17 6.40 1.97 -7.58
N ILE A 18 6.26 2.27 -6.29
CA ILE A 18 5.26 3.20 -5.74
C ILE A 18 5.45 4.61 -6.31
N TYR A 19 6.65 5.17 -6.27
CA TYR A 19 6.88 6.53 -6.78
C TYR A 19 6.73 6.68 -8.30
N LYS A 20 6.64 5.58 -9.05
CA LYS A 20 6.45 5.61 -10.51
C LYS A 20 5.00 5.41 -10.92
N GLU A 21 4.29 4.55 -10.21
CA GLU A 21 2.92 4.16 -10.57
C GLU A 21 1.85 4.87 -9.73
N LEU A 22 2.19 5.37 -8.52
CA LEU A 22 1.24 6.05 -7.64
C LEU A 22 1.09 7.53 -8.04
N GLY A 23 -0.15 8.00 -8.17
CA GLY A 23 -0.45 9.37 -8.56
C GLY A 23 -0.12 10.40 -7.47
N SER A 24 0.04 11.68 -7.83
CA SER A 24 0.40 12.74 -6.86
C SER A 24 -0.66 12.99 -5.77
N ASN A 25 -1.89 12.51 -5.98
CA ASN A 25 -3.03 12.77 -5.09
C ASN A 25 -3.42 11.54 -4.26
N GLU A 26 -2.56 10.52 -4.24
CA GLU A 26 -2.79 9.27 -3.55
C GLU A 26 -1.99 9.25 -2.24
N ILE A 27 -2.62 8.77 -1.17
CA ILE A 27 -1.99 8.61 0.13
C ILE A 27 -1.34 7.23 0.15
N TYR A 28 -0.09 7.18 0.60
CA TYR A 28 0.66 5.95 0.82
C TYR A 28 1.18 5.93 2.26
N GLY A 29 0.91 4.84 2.97
CA GLY A 29 1.42 4.61 4.31
C GLY A 29 2.00 3.21 4.45
N ARG A 30 3.15 3.12 5.14
CA ARG A 30 3.76 1.84 5.50
C ARG A 30 4.14 1.84 6.97
N TYR A 31 3.89 0.72 7.63
CA TYR A 31 4.39 0.40 8.95
C TYR A 31 5.02 -1.00 8.93
N ILE A 32 6.35 -1.05 8.98
CA ILE A 32 7.14 -2.29 8.85
C ILE A 32 6.79 -3.04 7.56
N ASP A 33 5.92 -4.05 7.65
CA ASP A 33 5.43 -4.93 6.59
C ASP A 33 3.99 -4.60 6.14
N ASP A 34 3.22 -3.89 6.96
CA ASP A 34 1.87 -3.44 6.60
C ASP A 34 1.94 -2.20 5.72
N ILE A 35 1.21 -2.23 4.60
CA ILE A 35 1.13 -1.15 3.61
C ILE A 35 -0.34 -0.86 3.33
N PHE A 36 -0.70 0.42 3.28
CA PHE A 36 -1.96 0.86 2.72
C PHE A 36 -1.74 2.02 1.74
N PHE A 37 -2.61 2.11 0.74
CA PHE A 37 -2.67 3.27 -0.12
C PHE A 37 -4.09 3.53 -0.59
N THR A 38 -4.37 4.76 -0.98
CA THR A 38 -5.61 5.14 -1.65
C THR A 38 -5.38 5.26 -3.14
N SER A 39 -6.36 4.90 -3.96
CA SER A 39 -6.29 5.18 -5.38
C SER A 39 -7.63 5.60 -5.94
N ASN A 40 -7.58 6.50 -6.94
CA ASN A 40 -8.75 6.91 -7.72
C ASN A 40 -8.93 6.07 -8.99
N GLU A 41 -8.03 5.12 -9.23
CA GLU A 41 -8.08 4.21 -10.36
C GLU A 41 -9.21 3.19 -10.22
N SER A 42 -9.57 2.57 -11.35
CA SER A 42 -10.53 1.46 -11.32
C SER A 42 -9.93 0.26 -10.55
N LYS A 43 -10.81 -0.58 -10.00
CA LYS A 43 -10.38 -1.78 -9.26
C LYS A 43 -9.48 -2.67 -10.11
N GLU A 44 -9.78 -2.80 -11.40
CA GLU A 44 -9.00 -3.60 -12.36
C GLU A 44 -7.59 -3.04 -12.55
N ASN A 45 -7.45 -1.71 -12.65
CA ASN A 45 -6.14 -1.05 -12.75
C ASN A 45 -5.32 -1.26 -11.47
N ILE A 46 -5.95 -1.19 -10.30
CA ILE A 46 -5.32 -1.47 -9.01
C ILE A 46 -4.85 -2.93 -8.94
N GLU A 47 -5.67 -3.88 -9.39
CA GLU A 47 -5.28 -5.29 -9.44
C GLU A 47 -4.09 -5.53 -10.38
N ILE A 48 -4.07 -4.88 -11.55
CA ILE A 48 -2.92 -4.92 -12.48
C ILE A 48 -1.66 -4.34 -11.82
N LEU A 49 -1.79 -3.22 -11.11
CA LEU A 49 -0.70 -2.59 -10.37
C LEU A 49 -0.16 -3.58 -9.32
N LEU A 50 -1.01 -4.18 -8.50
CA LEU A 50 -0.61 -5.18 -7.50
C LEU A 50 0.05 -6.42 -8.13
N MET A 51 -0.42 -6.87 -9.29
CA MET A 51 0.21 -7.95 -10.04
C MET A 51 1.61 -7.59 -10.54
N LYS A 52 1.82 -6.35 -11.02
CA LYS A 52 3.15 -5.85 -11.39
C LYS A 52 4.07 -5.77 -10.17
N ALA A 53 3.56 -5.26 -9.05
CA ALA A 53 4.29 -5.14 -7.79
C ALA A 53 4.82 -6.51 -7.31
N ASN A 54 3.96 -7.53 -7.36
CA ASN A 54 4.29 -8.92 -7.04
C ASN A 54 5.32 -9.57 -7.98
N LYS A 55 5.46 -9.07 -9.21
CA LYS A 55 6.48 -9.55 -10.16
C LYS A 55 7.82 -8.84 -10.01
N LEU A 56 7.88 -7.73 -9.26
CA LEU A 56 9.05 -6.88 -9.18
C LEU A 56 10.19 -7.52 -8.38
N HIS A 57 9.87 -8.41 -7.45
CA HIS A 57 10.87 -9.13 -6.66
C HIS A 57 10.39 -10.55 -6.34
N ARG A 58 11.24 -11.55 -6.59
CA ARG A 58 10.90 -12.96 -6.39
C ARG A 58 10.54 -13.30 -4.93
N ASP A 59 11.18 -12.61 -3.99
CA ASP A 59 11.04 -12.87 -2.55
C ASP A 59 9.97 -12.02 -1.87
N ILE A 60 9.30 -11.12 -2.60
CA ILE A 60 8.20 -10.30 -2.06
C ILE A 60 6.89 -10.82 -2.64
N LYS A 61 5.99 -11.23 -1.75
CA LYS A 61 4.62 -11.59 -2.12
C LYS A 61 3.66 -10.73 -1.30
N LEU A 62 3.04 -9.77 -1.95
CA LEU A 62 2.00 -8.92 -1.41
C LEU A 62 0.66 -9.66 -1.44
N GLU A 63 0.01 -9.67 -0.29
CA GLU A 63 -1.39 -10.02 -0.16
C GLU A 63 -2.18 -8.73 0.04
N ALA A 64 -3.09 -8.43 -0.88
CA ALA A 64 -3.79 -7.15 -0.92
C ALA A 64 -5.30 -7.35 -0.79
N LYS A 65 -5.94 -6.44 -0.06
CA LYS A 65 -7.39 -6.37 0.07
C LYS A 65 -7.84 -4.98 -0.37
N ILE A 66 -8.70 -4.93 -1.40
CA ILE A 66 -9.27 -3.69 -1.90
C ILE A 66 -10.66 -3.52 -1.29
N SER A 67 -10.87 -2.43 -0.56
CA SER A 67 -12.16 -2.09 0.04
C SER A 67 -12.26 -0.59 0.30
N GLN A 68 -13.47 -0.10 0.53
CA GLN A 68 -13.71 1.25 1.05
C GLN A 68 -13.32 1.37 2.53
N SER A 69 -13.28 0.25 3.27
CA SER A 69 -12.84 0.22 4.66
C SER A 69 -11.83 -0.91 4.86
N VAL A 70 -10.66 -0.57 5.38
CA VAL A 70 -9.56 -1.52 5.59
C VAL A 70 -9.01 -1.38 7.01
N PRO A 71 -8.79 -2.51 7.72
CA PRO A 71 -8.01 -2.47 8.95
C PRO A 71 -6.54 -2.21 8.61
N PHE A 72 -5.90 -1.33 9.36
CA PHE A 72 -4.47 -1.04 9.29
C PHE A 72 -3.94 -0.82 10.71
N LEU A 73 -3.08 -1.74 11.18
CA LEU A 73 -2.68 -1.82 12.59
C LEU A 73 -3.93 -1.96 13.49
N ASP A 74 -4.07 -1.09 14.49
CA ASP A 74 -5.21 -1.05 15.42
C ASP A 74 -6.31 -0.06 14.99
N LEU A 75 -6.30 0.37 13.72
CA LEU A 75 -7.22 1.36 13.18
C LEU A 75 -8.06 0.77 12.04
N LEU A 76 -9.33 1.16 11.99
CA LEU A 76 -10.15 1.03 10.80
C LEU A 76 -10.07 2.32 10.00
N ILE A 77 -9.52 2.24 8.78
CA ILE A 77 -9.48 3.35 7.85
C ILE A 77 -10.67 3.21 6.90
N THR A 78 -11.52 4.22 6.83
CA THR A 78 -12.69 4.27 5.93
C THR A 78 -12.58 5.46 5.00
N ASN A 79 -12.72 5.20 3.69
CA ASN A 79 -12.84 6.25 2.68
C ASN A 79 -14.32 6.57 2.44
N ASN A 80 -14.74 7.75 2.88
CA ASN A 80 -16.06 8.31 2.66
C ASN A 80 -15.99 9.40 1.60
N HIS A 81 -16.14 9.01 0.33
CA HIS A 81 -16.17 9.93 -0.82
C HIS A 81 -14.97 10.90 -0.90
N GLY A 82 -13.77 10.42 -0.56
CA GLY A 82 -12.54 11.21 -0.57
C GLY A 82 -12.15 11.80 0.79
N LEU A 83 -13.01 11.68 1.80
CA LEU A 83 -12.66 11.94 3.18
C LEU A 83 -12.19 10.64 3.85
N LEU A 84 -10.95 10.61 4.34
CA LEU A 84 -10.47 9.49 5.15
C LEU A 84 -10.86 9.69 6.62
N GLU A 85 -11.64 8.77 7.14
CA GLU A 85 -12.02 8.68 8.54
C GLU A 85 -11.27 7.52 9.18
N THR A 86 -10.84 7.69 10.44
CA THR A 86 -10.20 6.64 11.22
C THR A 86 -10.97 6.38 12.51
N ALA A 87 -11.14 5.11 12.85
CA ALA A 87 -11.72 4.68 14.11
C ALA A 87 -10.77 3.68 14.79
N VAL A 88 -10.74 3.69 16.13
CA VAL A 88 -10.04 2.68 16.91
C VAL A 88 -10.86 1.39 16.87
N TYR A 89 -10.20 0.27 16.57
CA TYR A 89 -10.85 -1.04 16.47
C TYR A 89 -11.17 -1.63 17.85
#